data_AF-A0A225V2Y7-F1
#
_entry.id   AF-A0A225V2Y7-F1
#
_cell.length_a   1.000
_cell.length_b   1.000
_cell.length_c   1.000
_cell.angle_alpha   90.00
_cell.angle_beta   90.00
_cell.angle_gamma   90.00
#
_symmetry.space_group_name_H-M   'P 1'
#
loop_
_entity.id
_entity.type
_entity.pdbx_description
1 polymer ?
#
loop_
_entity_poly.entity_id
_entity_poly.type
_entity_poly.pdbx_seq_one_letter_code
_entity_poly.pdbx_strand_id
1 'polypeptide(L)'
;GLSVERVICTLPLVAVDVTQFAAILTQVVLFKYPFLQKSESQRDAVHRSVLAALFDALQPALHGLYVTSFQREDSTVDDLAELSRTNPLEYFQVRSLFRLDGSWSNTQRQFEADENERRLRSLRHYNAAIHHMNNLASERSPYTKLERLARVCEEIDRAIKQFYESQPAERRPSSEQLNITTEELCPLLSFILVSAPSTCLHVFTQLALLGSFTPQSMANGREGFALATFTTAVHHLMHLR
;
A
#
# COMPACT_ATOMS: atom_id res chain seq x y z
N GLY A 1 18.09 29.02 1.23
CA GLY A 1 17.38 27.73 1.25
C GLY A 1 16.13 27.88 2.09
N LEU A 2 15.00 27.38 1.64
CA LEU A 2 13.78 27.28 2.45
C LEU A 2 14.05 26.26 3.58
N SER A 3 13.68 26.56 4.82
CA SER A 3 13.80 25.58 5.91
C SER A 3 12.81 24.43 5.71
N VAL A 4 13.21 23.20 6.02
CA VAL A 4 12.36 22.00 5.92
C VAL A 4 11.03 22.18 6.67
N GLU A 5 11.07 22.81 7.85
CA GLU A 5 9.88 23.15 8.64
C GLU A 5 8.90 24.07 7.88
N ARG A 6 9.39 25.04 7.11
CA ARG A 6 8.53 25.89 6.28
C ARG A 6 7.88 25.10 5.15
N VAL A 7 8.60 24.14 4.56
CA VAL A 7 8.06 23.29 3.49
C VAL A 7 6.97 22.37 4.05
N ILE A 8 7.19 21.73 5.20
CA ILE A 8 6.21 20.87 5.87
C ILE A 8 4.92 21.65 6.16
N CYS A 9 5.02 22.86 6.70
CA CYS A 9 3.85 23.72 6.98
C CYS A 9 3.08 24.12 5.71
N THR A 10 3.70 24.08 4.54
CA THR A 10 3.04 24.42 3.26
C THR A 10 2.41 23.23 2.55
N LEU A 11 2.73 21.98 2.92
CA LEU A 11 2.16 20.79 2.25
C LEU A 11 0.63 20.76 2.27
N PRO A 12 -0.06 21.07 3.39
CA PRO A 12 -1.52 21.12 3.40
C PRO A 12 -2.09 22.18 2.46
N LEU A 13 -1.43 23.34 2.34
CA LEU A 13 -1.84 24.41 1.42
C LEU A 13 -1.69 23.95 -0.03
N VAL A 14 -0.54 23.35 -0.38
CA VAL A 14 -0.31 22.79 -1.72
C VAL A 14 -1.36 21.73 -2.07
N ALA A 15 -1.69 20.86 -1.13
CA ALA A 15 -2.73 19.84 -1.32
C ALA A 15 -4.12 20.47 -1.58
N VAL A 16 -4.49 21.47 -0.79
CA VAL A 16 -5.75 22.21 -0.95
C VAL A 16 -5.79 22.93 -2.28
N ASP A 17 -4.73 23.64 -2.68
CA ASP A 17 -4.70 24.41 -3.93
C ASP A 17 -4.85 23.51 -5.16
N VAL A 18 -4.12 22.38 -5.21
CA VAL A 18 -4.19 21.43 -6.32
C VAL A 18 -5.56 20.74 -6.38
N THR A 19 -6.12 20.35 -5.23
CA THR A 19 -7.46 19.72 -5.19
C THR A 19 -8.57 20.69 -5.57
N GLN A 20 -8.49 21.95 -5.12
CA GLN A 20 -9.41 23.00 -5.55
C GLN A 20 -9.29 23.28 -7.05
N PHE A 21 -8.07 23.36 -7.59
CA PHE A 21 -7.86 23.56 -9.02
C PHE A 21 -8.43 22.40 -9.84
N ALA A 22 -8.24 21.16 -9.40
CA ALA A 22 -8.85 19.98 -10.01
C ALA A 22 -10.39 20.05 -10.00
N ALA A 23 -10.99 20.49 -8.88
CA ALA A 23 -12.44 20.65 -8.77
C ALA A 23 -12.97 21.72 -9.73
N ILE A 24 -12.30 22.88 -9.81
CA ILE A 24 -12.67 23.97 -10.73
C ILE A 24 -12.58 23.52 -12.18
N LEU A 25 -11.49 22.86 -12.58
CA LEU A 25 -11.35 22.33 -13.94
C LEU A 25 -12.42 21.29 -14.27
N THR A 26 -12.72 20.40 -13.32
CA THR A 26 -13.82 19.42 -13.44
C THR A 26 -15.15 20.14 -13.70
N GLN A 27 -15.47 21.18 -12.91
CA GLN A 27 -16.68 21.98 -13.09
C GLN A 27 -16.73 22.67 -14.46
N VAL A 28 -15.62 23.24 -14.93
CA VAL A 28 -15.53 23.89 -16.25
C VAL A 28 -15.80 22.89 -17.38
N VAL A 29 -15.21 21.69 -17.31
CA VAL A 29 -15.43 20.64 -18.31
C VAL A 29 -16.89 20.20 -18.31
N LEU A 30 -17.45 19.91 -17.14
CA LEU A 30 -18.85 19.51 -17.02
C LEU A 30 -19.80 20.61 -17.53
N PHE A 31 -19.53 21.87 -17.21
CA PHE A 31 -20.33 23.02 -17.68
C PHE A 31 -20.28 23.17 -19.21
N LYS A 32 -19.09 23.08 -19.82
CA LYS A 32 -18.92 23.19 -21.28
C LYS A 32 -19.49 21.99 -22.04
N TYR A 33 -19.50 20.82 -21.42
CA TYR A 33 -19.98 19.56 -22.01
C TYR A 33 -21.06 18.90 -21.15
N PRO A 34 -22.30 19.46 -21.11
CA PRO A 34 -23.37 18.98 -20.21
C PRO A 34 -23.75 17.51 -20.41
N PHE A 35 -23.49 16.94 -21.59
CA PHE A 35 -23.74 15.52 -21.85
C PHE A 35 -22.84 14.57 -21.05
N LEU A 36 -21.76 15.07 -20.42
CA LEU A 36 -20.92 14.34 -19.47
C LEU A 36 -21.47 14.37 -18.04
N GLN A 37 -22.55 15.11 -17.77
CA GLN A 37 -23.21 15.18 -16.46
C GLN A 37 -24.36 14.16 -16.32
N LYS A 38 -24.62 13.34 -17.35
CA LYS A 38 -25.83 12.49 -17.40
C LYS A 38 -25.83 11.38 -16.35
N SER A 39 -24.65 10.92 -15.92
CA SER A 39 -24.51 9.92 -14.85
C SER A 39 -23.42 10.31 -13.87
N GLU A 40 -23.51 9.76 -12.66
CA GLU A 40 -22.44 9.85 -11.65
C GLU A 40 -21.12 9.24 -12.15
N SER A 41 -21.18 8.09 -12.82
CA SER A 41 -20.00 7.45 -13.41
C SER A 41 -19.27 8.33 -14.43
N GLN A 42 -19.99 9.13 -15.22
CA GLN A 42 -19.36 10.06 -16.16
C GLN A 42 -18.73 11.25 -15.44
N ARG A 43 -19.40 11.80 -14.42
CA ARG A 43 -18.84 12.88 -13.58
C ARG A 43 -17.54 12.43 -12.89
N ASP A 44 -17.54 11.21 -12.35
CA ASP A 44 -16.36 10.60 -11.73
C ASP A 44 -15.25 10.36 -12.74
N ALA A 45 -15.57 9.88 -13.94
CA ALA A 45 -14.59 9.69 -15.01
C ALA A 45 -13.93 11.02 -15.44
N VAL A 46 -14.70 12.10 -15.52
CA VAL A 46 -14.16 13.44 -15.81
C VAL A 46 -13.24 13.89 -14.67
N HIS A 47 -13.68 13.76 -13.42
CA HIS A 47 -12.87 14.15 -12.27
C HIS A 47 -11.55 13.37 -12.21
N ARG A 48 -11.59 12.04 -12.37
CA ARG A 48 -10.41 11.16 -12.46
C ARG A 48 -9.46 11.60 -13.58
N SER A 49 -10.00 11.95 -14.75
CA SER A 49 -9.20 12.36 -15.91
C SER A 49 -8.50 13.71 -15.68
N VAL A 50 -9.20 14.67 -15.09
CA VAL A 50 -8.62 15.98 -14.72
C VAL A 50 -7.49 15.79 -13.71
N LEU A 51 -7.72 14.98 -12.67
CA LEU A 51 -6.73 14.76 -11.63
C LEU A 51 -5.50 14.00 -12.16
N ALA A 52 -5.69 13.00 -13.01
CA ALA A 52 -4.59 12.32 -13.69
C ALA A 52 -3.74 13.28 -14.54
N ALA A 53 -4.39 14.14 -15.35
CA ALA A 53 -3.67 15.11 -16.18
C ALA A 53 -2.90 16.15 -15.34
N LEU A 54 -3.45 16.59 -14.21
CA LEU A 54 -2.73 17.47 -13.28
C LEU A 54 -1.53 16.76 -12.66
N PHE A 55 -1.69 15.51 -12.25
CA PHE A 55 -0.59 14.74 -11.67
C PHE A 55 0.50 14.42 -12.69
N ASP A 56 0.18 14.19 -13.96
CA ASP A 56 1.23 14.02 -14.98
C ASP A 56 2.15 15.25 -15.10
N ALA A 57 1.61 16.46 -14.88
CA ALA A 57 2.40 17.69 -14.90
C ALA A 57 3.06 18.03 -13.55
N LEU A 58 2.35 17.81 -12.44
CA LEU A 58 2.76 18.29 -11.12
C LEU A 58 3.51 17.24 -10.29
N GLN A 59 3.38 15.95 -10.60
CA GLN A 59 3.95 14.87 -9.78
C GLN A 59 5.45 15.02 -9.51
N PRO A 60 6.32 15.40 -10.47
CA PRO A 60 7.74 15.55 -10.18
C PRO A 60 8.03 16.62 -9.12
N ALA A 61 7.32 17.76 -9.20
CA ALA A 61 7.47 18.86 -8.25
C ALA A 61 6.87 18.52 -6.88
N LEU A 62 5.65 17.97 -6.85
CA LEU A 62 4.97 17.57 -5.63
C LEU A 62 5.75 16.47 -4.90
N HIS A 63 6.22 15.45 -5.62
CA HIS A 63 7.03 14.38 -5.05
C HIS A 63 8.33 14.93 -4.46
N GLY A 64 9.02 15.84 -5.14
CA GLY A 64 10.24 16.48 -4.61
C GLY A 64 10.01 17.25 -3.30
N LEU A 65 8.88 17.96 -3.20
CA LEU A 65 8.49 18.66 -1.96
C LEU A 65 8.23 17.69 -0.81
N TYR A 66 7.53 16.60 -1.07
CA TYR A 66 7.24 15.58 -0.04
C TYR A 66 8.50 14.80 0.36
N VAL A 67 9.35 14.38 -0.59
CA VAL A 67 10.63 13.71 -0.27
C VAL A 67 11.50 14.59 0.62
N THR A 68 11.58 15.90 0.33
CA THR A 68 12.34 16.84 1.18
C THR A 68 11.77 16.94 2.59
N SER A 69 10.45 16.76 2.73
CA SER A 69 9.73 16.92 3.99
C SER A 69 9.78 15.66 4.87
N PHE A 70 9.83 14.47 4.25
CA PHE A 70 9.78 13.17 4.90
C PHE A 70 11.05 12.33 4.70
N GLN A 71 12.16 12.98 4.38
CA GLN A 71 13.44 12.33 4.09
C GLN A 71 13.90 11.42 5.24
N ARG A 72 13.65 11.83 6.49
CA ARG A 72 14.07 11.10 7.69
C ARG A 72 13.26 9.81 7.87
N GLU A 73 11.95 9.89 7.67
CA GLU A 73 11.05 8.75 7.77
C GLU A 73 11.38 7.74 6.67
N ASP A 74 11.54 8.22 5.44
CA ASP A 74 11.92 7.37 4.31
C ASP A 74 13.29 6.70 4.52
N SER A 75 14.31 7.41 5.02
CA SER A 75 15.61 6.80 5.31
C SER A 75 15.53 5.75 6.40
N THR A 76 14.75 6.01 7.45
CA THR A 76 14.54 5.06 8.56
C THR A 76 13.89 3.77 8.06
N VAL A 77 12.89 3.90 7.18
CA VAL A 77 12.20 2.75 6.59
C VAL A 77 13.13 1.97 5.66
N ASP A 78 13.96 2.65 4.88
CA ASP A 78 14.93 2.01 3.98
C ASP A 78 15.99 1.21 4.76
N ASP A 79 16.58 1.82 5.80
CA ASP A 79 17.55 1.16 6.70
C ASP A 79 16.94 -0.09 7.36
N LEU A 80 15.72 0.03 7.89
CA LEU A 80 15.02 -1.09 8.52
C LEU A 80 14.65 -2.19 7.51
N ALA A 81 14.24 -1.81 6.30
CA ALA A 81 13.94 -2.77 5.24
C ALA A 81 15.21 -3.52 4.80
N GLU A 82 16.36 -2.85 4.76
CA GLU A 82 17.64 -3.50 4.49
C GLU A 82 18.04 -4.48 5.58
N LEU A 83 17.97 -4.07 6.85
CA LEU A 83 18.33 -4.91 7.99
C LEU A 83 17.42 -6.13 8.16
N SER A 84 16.13 -6.00 7.82
CA SER A 84 15.13 -7.07 7.99
C SER A 84 14.86 -7.88 6.73
N ARG A 85 15.57 -7.63 5.63
CA ARG A 85 15.33 -8.23 4.30
C ARG A 85 15.37 -9.75 4.30
N THR A 86 16.19 -10.34 5.16
CA THR A 86 16.37 -11.80 5.27
C THR A 86 15.57 -12.40 6.42
N ASN A 87 14.93 -11.59 7.26
CA ASN A 87 14.30 -12.07 8.48
C ASN A 87 13.04 -12.90 8.16
N PRO A 88 12.73 -13.94 8.96
CA PRO A 88 11.54 -14.75 8.75
C PRO A 88 10.26 -14.00 9.16
N LEU A 89 9.08 -14.52 8.82
CA LEU A 89 7.80 -13.82 9.06
C LEU A 89 7.48 -13.66 10.56
N GLU A 90 8.06 -14.52 11.39
CA GLU A 90 8.06 -14.44 12.85
C GLU A 90 8.58 -13.09 13.36
N TYR A 91 9.67 -12.58 12.75
CA TYR A 91 10.28 -11.30 13.12
C TYR A 91 9.29 -10.15 12.97
N PHE A 92 8.49 -10.19 11.91
CA PHE A 92 7.44 -9.19 11.64
C PHE A 92 6.19 -9.40 12.48
N GLN A 93 6.18 -10.36 13.42
CA GLN A 93 5.03 -10.70 14.27
C GLN A 93 3.82 -11.24 13.50
N VAL A 94 4.04 -11.80 12.30
CA VAL A 94 2.96 -12.44 11.53
C VAL A 94 2.51 -13.71 12.26
N ARG A 95 1.21 -13.85 12.46
CA ARG A 95 0.61 -15.06 13.05
C ARG A 95 0.90 -16.28 12.17
N SER A 96 1.23 -17.43 12.77
CA SER A 96 1.62 -18.65 12.05
C SER A 96 0.64 -19.09 10.96
N LEU A 97 -0.66 -18.85 11.16
CA LEU A 97 -1.70 -19.10 10.17
C LEU A 97 -1.50 -18.31 8.86
N PHE A 98 -0.97 -17.10 8.91
CA PHE A 98 -0.76 -16.25 7.73
C PHE A 98 0.69 -16.25 7.24
N ARG A 99 1.54 -17.14 7.76
CA ARG A 99 2.92 -17.25 7.28
C ARG A 99 3.01 -18.01 5.95
N LEU A 100 2.09 -18.93 5.70
CA LEU A 100 2.06 -19.79 4.50
C LEU A 100 3.38 -20.53 4.24
N ASP A 101 4.15 -20.79 5.31
CA ASP A 101 5.45 -21.47 5.27
C ASP A 101 5.37 -22.97 5.64
N GLY A 102 4.20 -23.41 6.10
CA GLY A 102 3.92 -24.76 6.61
C GLY A 102 3.97 -24.88 8.14
N SER A 103 4.38 -23.82 8.86
CA SER A 103 4.54 -23.82 10.32
C SER A 103 3.24 -24.03 11.11
N TRP A 104 2.09 -23.74 10.49
CA TRP A 104 0.78 -23.93 11.11
C TRP A 104 0.46 -25.41 11.43
N SER A 105 0.88 -26.34 10.57
CA SER A 105 0.62 -27.76 10.79
C SER A 105 1.77 -28.42 11.56
N ASN A 106 1.51 -28.82 12.81
CA ASN A 106 2.49 -29.50 13.68
C ASN A 106 3.07 -30.80 13.09
N THR A 107 2.53 -31.30 11.98
CA THR A 107 2.95 -32.53 11.31
C THR A 107 4.24 -32.37 10.49
N GLN A 108 4.68 -31.15 10.21
CA GLN A 108 5.89 -30.86 9.41
C GLN A 108 7.17 -30.65 10.23
N ARG A 109 7.15 -30.87 11.56
CA ARG A 109 8.36 -30.83 12.40
C ARG A 109 9.33 -32.00 12.15
N GLN A 110 9.06 -32.89 11.20
CA GLN A 110 9.92 -34.04 10.89
C GLN A 110 11.13 -33.71 10.00
N PHE A 111 11.15 -32.52 9.40
CA PHE A 111 12.37 -31.94 8.82
C PHE A 111 12.49 -30.52 9.35
N GLU A 112 13.59 -30.20 10.03
CA GLU A 112 13.97 -28.82 10.36
C GLU A 112 14.20 -28.07 9.04
N ALA A 113 13.13 -27.61 8.41
CA ALA A 113 13.24 -26.79 7.22
C ALA A 113 13.97 -25.50 7.60
N ASP A 114 15.06 -25.21 6.87
CA ASP A 114 15.85 -23.99 7.00
C ASP A 114 14.91 -22.77 7.01
N GLU A 115 15.20 -21.79 7.86
CA GLU A 115 14.45 -20.53 7.95
C GLU A 115 14.35 -19.84 6.59
N ASN A 116 15.39 -19.97 5.77
CA ASN A 116 15.39 -19.46 4.40
C ASN A 116 14.36 -20.17 3.52
N GLU A 117 14.22 -21.49 3.61
CA GLU A 117 13.22 -22.22 2.83
C GLU A 117 11.81 -21.80 3.21
N ARG A 118 11.55 -21.62 4.52
CA ARG A 118 10.27 -21.14 5.03
C ARG A 118 9.94 -19.76 4.48
N ARG A 119 10.88 -18.82 4.55
CA ARG A 119 10.75 -17.48 3.96
C ARG A 119 10.47 -17.55 2.45
N LEU A 120 11.22 -18.37 1.70
CA LEU A 120 11.03 -18.53 0.26
C LEU A 120 9.64 -19.06 -0.11
N ARG A 121 9.07 -19.96 0.69
CA ARG A 121 7.69 -20.44 0.49
C ARG A 121 6.68 -19.31 0.67
N SER A 122 6.78 -18.54 1.75
CA SER A 122 5.93 -17.37 1.98
C SER A 122 6.03 -16.36 0.83
N LEU A 123 7.25 -16.05 0.38
CA LEU A 123 7.48 -15.15 -0.75
C LEU A 123 6.80 -15.63 -2.04
N ARG A 124 6.81 -16.95 -2.31
CA ARG A 124 6.12 -17.51 -3.49
C ARG A 124 4.62 -17.33 -3.40
N HIS A 125 4.01 -17.55 -2.23
CA HIS A 125 2.57 -17.36 -2.05
C HIS A 125 2.15 -15.90 -2.16
N TYR A 126 2.96 -14.98 -1.63
CA TYR A 126 2.69 -13.53 -1.68
C TYR A 126 3.28 -12.81 -2.89
N ASN A 127 3.78 -13.53 -3.90
CA ASN A 127 4.48 -12.94 -5.04
C ASN A 127 3.64 -11.90 -5.80
N ALA A 128 2.33 -12.13 -5.96
CA ALA A 128 1.44 -11.18 -6.63
C ALA A 128 1.34 -9.84 -5.86
N ALA A 129 1.15 -9.91 -4.54
CA ALA A 129 1.14 -8.74 -3.66
C ALA A 129 2.46 -7.97 -3.72
N ILE A 130 3.60 -8.68 -3.63
CA ILE A 130 4.95 -8.11 -3.72
C ILE A 130 5.16 -7.44 -5.10
N HIS A 131 4.72 -8.08 -6.17
CA HIS A 131 4.80 -7.52 -7.52
C HIS A 131 4.00 -6.22 -7.66
N HIS A 132 2.77 -6.17 -7.13
CA HIS A 132 1.98 -4.94 -7.15
C HIS A 132 2.66 -3.82 -6.36
N MET A 133 3.23 -4.13 -5.19
CA MET A 133 3.99 -3.15 -4.39
C MET A 133 5.21 -2.63 -5.13
N ASN A 134 6.06 -3.49 -5.69
CA ASN A 134 7.29 -3.08 -6.41
C ASN A 134 7.03 -2.10 -7.56
N ASN A 135 5.82 -2.15 -8.14
CA ASN A 135 5.39 -1.28 -9.23
C ASN A 135 4.55 -0.08 -8.75
N LEU A 136 4.47 0.19 -7.45
CA LEU A 136 3.71 1.32 -6.93
C LEU A 136 4.35 2.65 -7.32
N ALA A 137 5.68 2.74 -7.26
CA ALA A 137 6.43 3.96 -7.56
C ALA A 137 6.33 4.37 -9.05
N SER A 138 6.18 3.41 -9.96
CA SER A 138 6.03 3.68 -11.40
C SER A 138 4.70 4.32 -11.78
N GLU A 139 3.66 4.15 -10.95
CA GLU A 139 2.39 4.83 -11.17
C GLU A 139 2.51 6.32 -10.85
N ARG A 140 1.88 7.18 -11.66
CA ARG A 140 1.87 8.64 -11.42
C ARG A 140 0.55 9.13 -10.86
N SER A 141 -0.55 8.49 -11.27
CA SER A 141 -1.90 8.84 -10.83
C SER A 141 -2.15 8.38 -9.39
N PRO A 142 -2.59 9.28 -8.48
CA PRO A 142 -2.99 8.90 -7.12
C PRO A 142 -4.11 7.85 -7.10
N TYR A 143 -5.06 7.93 -8.03
CA TYR A 143 -6.15 6.95 -8.16
C TYR A 143 -5.61 5.55 -8.42
N THR A 144 -4.73 5.41 -9.42
CA THR A 144 -4.19 4.12 -9.83
C THR A 144 -3.29 3.53 -8.73
N LYS A 145 -2.54 4.37 -8.02
CA LYS A 145 -1.78 3.95 -6.83
C LYS A 145 -2.70 3.43 -5.72
N LEU A 146 -3.77 4.14 -5.40
CA LEU A 146 -4.75 3.74 -4.39
C LEU A 146 -5.44 2.41 -4.73
N GLU A 147 -5.90 2.26 -5.97
CA GLU A 147 -6.49 1.01 -6.47
C GLU A 147 -5.47 -0.14 -6.38
N ARG A 148 -4.19 0.13 -6.65
CA ARG A 148 -3.10 -0.84 -6.52
C ARG A 148 -2.82 -1.22 -5.05
N LEU A 149 -2.89 -0.28 -4.11
CA LEU A 149 -2.81 -0.59 -2.67
C LEU A 149 -3.97 -1.49 -2.24
N ALA A 150 -5.20 -1.15 -2.62
CA ALA A 150 -6.37 -2.00 -2.34
C ALA A 150 -6.21 -3.39 -2.96
N ARG A 151 -5.67 -3.46 -4.18
CA ARG A 151 -5.38 -4.72 -4.85
C ARG A 151 -4.41 -5.59 -4.08
N VAL A 152 -3.38 -5.01 -3.44
CA VAL A 152 -2.43 -5.78 -2.63
C VAL A 152 -3.14 -6.47 -1.45
N CYS A 153 -4.06 -5.79 -0.77
CA CYS A 153 -4.87 -6.40 0.28
C CYS A 153 -5.71 -7.58 -0.25
N GLU A 154 -6.29 -7.45 -1.46
CA GLU A 154 -7.03 -8.53 -2.12
C GLU A 154 -6.14 -9.70 -2.53
N GLU A 155 -4.92 -9.44 -3.01
CA GLU A 155 -3.96 -10.48 -3.37
C GLU A 155 -3.51 -11.28 -2.13
N ILE A 156 -3.35 -10.61 -0.99
CA ILE A 156 -3.02 -11.26 0.29
C ILE A 156 -4.13 -12.21 0.72
N ASP A 157 -5.37 -11.70 0.78
CA ASP A 157 -6.54 -12.49 1.17
C ASP A 157 -6.71 -13.71 0.25
N ARG A 158 -6.54 -13.50 -1.06
CA ARG A 158 -6.60 -14.57 -2.06
C ARG A 158 -5.49 -15.60 -1.88
N ALA A 159 -4.25 -15.17 -1.64
CA ALA A 159 -3.12 -16.08 -1.45
C ALA A 159 -3.33 -17.00 -0.24
N ILE A 160 -3.85 -16.45 0.86
CA ILE A 160 -4.19 -17.20 2.07
C ILE A 160 -5.27 -18.25 1.76
N LYS A 161 -6.37 -17.83 1.14
CA LYS A 161 -7.49 -18.73 0.80
C LYS A 161 -7.04 -19.85 -0.14
N GLN A 162 -6.32 -19.51 -1.21
CA GLN A 162 -5.79 -20.49 -2.17
C GLN A 162 -4.82 -21.48 -1.53
N PHE A 163 -3.95 -21.02 -0.62
CA PHE A 163 -3.03 -21.90 0.09
C PHE A 163 -3.81 -22.98 0.86
N TYR A 164 -4.81 -22.59 1.65
CA TYR A 164 -5.58 -23.53 2.46
C TYR A 164 -6.62 -24.34 1.67
N GLU A 165 -7.07 -23.84 0.52
CA GLU A 165 -7.85 -24.61 -0.44
C GLU A 165 -7.06 -25.79 -1.03
N SER A 166 -5.75 -25.65 -1.19
CA SER A 166 -4.89 -26.74 -1.67
C SER A 166 -4.53 -27.80 -0.61
N GLN A 167 -4.80 -27.53 0.67
CA GLN A 167 -4.49 -28.43 1.78
C GLN A 167 -5.58 -29.49 2.00
N PRO A 168 -5.24 -30.66 2.57
CA PRO A 168 -6.21 -31.68 2.99
C PRO A 168 -7.27 -31.09 3.93
N ALA A 169 -8.52 -31.52 3.80
CA ALA A 169 -9.65 -30.99 4.57
C ALA A 169 -9.43 -31.03 6.10
N GLU A 170 -8.74 -32.07 6.58
CA GLU A 170 -8.38 -32.26 8.01
C GLU A 170 -7.43 -31.18 8.55
N ARG A 171 -6.69 -30.51 7.67
CA ARG A 171 -5.71 -29.47 8.01
C ARG A 171 -6.22 -28.06 7.67
N ARG A 172 -7.43 -27.95 7.12
CA ARG A 172 -8.00 -26.67 6.72
C ARG A 172 -8.57 -25.94 7.95
N PRO A 173 -8.10 -24.72 8.25
CA PRO A 173 -8.72 -23.88 9.27
C PRO A 173 -10.16 -23.52 8.88
N SER A 174 -10.97 -23.08 9.84
CA SER A 174 -12.34 -22.65 9.53
C SER A 174 -12.33 -21.38 8.67
N SER A 175 -13.41 -21.16 7.90
CA SER A 175 -13.52 -19.95 7.06
C SER A 175 -13.44 -18.67 7.88
N GLU A 176 -13.92 -18.68 9.13
CA GLU A 176 -13.83 -17.54 10.03
C GLU A 176 -12.40 -17.25 10.48
N GLN A 177 -11.59 -18.29 10.69
CA GLN A 177 -10.17 -18.15 11.05
C GLN A 177 -9.32 -17.61 9.89
N LEU A 178 -9.77 -17.83 8.64
CA LEU A 178 -9.10 -17.32 7.44
C LEU A 178 -9.36 -15.83 7.18
N ASN A 179 -10.36 -15.25 7.83
CA ASN A 179 -10.65 -13.82 7.68
C ASN A 179 -9.60 -13.02 8.44
N ILE A 180 -8.71 -12.37 7.69
CA ILE A 180 -7.63 -11.56 8.25
C ILE A 180 -8.21 -10.28 8.87
N THR A 181 -7.85 -10.01 10.12
CA THR A 181 -8.18 -8.74 10.78
C THR A 181 -7.18 -7.65 10.40
N THR A 182 -7.52 -6.38 10.63
CA THR A 182 -6.60 -5.25 10.39
C THR A 182 -5.31 -5.37 11.20
N GLU A 183 -5.41 -5.87 12.45
CA GLU A 183 -4.26 -6.08 13.34
C GLU A 183 -3.31 -7.16 12.81
N GLU A 184 -3.83 -8.20 12.16
CA GLU A 184 -3.05 -9.27 11.56
C GLU A 184 -2.49 -8.90 10.17
N LEU A 185 -3.20 -8.02 9.46
CA LEU A 185 -2.79 -7.53 8.15
C LEU A 185 -1.58 -6.58 8.23
N CYS A 186 -1.46 -5.77 9.28
CA CYS A 186 -0.35 -4.81 9.43
C CYS A 186 1.05 -5.48 9.50
N PRO A 187 1.28 -6.49 10.35
CA PRO A 187 2.48 -7.34 10.33
C PRO A 187 2.81 -7.91 8.95
N LEU A 188 1.79 -8.43 8.26
CA LEU A 188 1.97 -9.08 6.96
C LEU A 188 2.32 -8.08 5.87
N LEU A 189 1.69 -6.90 5.88
CA LEU A 189 2.03 -5.80 4.99
C LEU A 189 3.45 -5.29 5.26
N SER A 190 3.91 -5.27 6.52
CA SER A 190 5.30 -4.90 6.86
C SER A 190 6.29 -5.86 6.19
N PHE A 191 6.02 -7.17 6.26
CA PHE A 191 6.82 -8.18 5.55
C PHE A 191 6.78 -7.98 4.02
N ILE A 192 5.61 -7.68 3.44
CA ILE A 192 5.46 -7.46 1.99
C ILE A 192 6.23 -6.22 1.54
N LEU A 193 6.18 -5.13 2.32
CA LEU A 193 6.92 -3.90 2.07
C LEU A 193 8.43 -4.19 2.00
N VAL A 194 8.98 -4.84 3.02
CA VAL A 194 10.41 -5.23 3.06
C VAL A 194 10.79 -6.18 1.92
N SER A 195 9.86 -7.03 1.51
CA SER A 195 10.05 -7.98 0.41
C SER A 195 9.87 -7.35 -0.98
N ALA A 196 9.48 -6.07 -1.04
CA ALA A 196 9.28 -5.30 -2.26
C ALA A 196 10.26 -4.10 -2.30
N PRO A 197 11.56 -4.33 -2.53
CA PRO A 197 12.63 -3.33 -2.32
C PRO A 197 12.47 -2.08 -3.19
N SER A 198 11.91 -2.20 -4.41
CA SER A 198 11.64 -1.05 -5.27
C SER A 198 10.63 -0.08 -4.67
N THR A 199 9.79 -0.57 -3.75
CA THR A 199 8.74 0.20 -3.08
C THR A 199 9.24 0.88 -1.82
N CYS A 200 10.23 0.29 -1.14
CA CYS A 200 10.81 0.84 0.09
C CYS A 200 11.37 2.25 -0.15
N LEU A 201 11.89 2.52 -1.34
CA LEU A 201 12.37 3.84 -1.73
C LEU A 201 11.21 4.85 -1.74
N HIS A 202 11.22 5.72 -0.74
CA HIS A 202 10.24 6.78 -0.53
C HIS A 202 8.82 6.31 -0.17
N VAL A 203 8.65 5.11 0.40
CA VAL A 203 7.29 4.60 0.70
C VAL A 203 6.50 5.51 1.62
N PHE A 204 7.14 6.14 2.61
CA PHE A 204 6.47 7.04 3.53
C PHE A 204 5.98 8.28 2.77
N THR A 205 6.85 8.88 1.96
CA THR A 205 6.49 9.98 1.06
C THR A 205 5.33 9.62 0.13
N GLN A 206 5.35 8.43 -0.48
CA GLN A 206 4.29 7.99 -1.38
C GLN A 206 2.94 7.90 -0.66
N LEU A 207 2.90 7.32 0.53
CA LEU A 207 1.66 7.22 1.32
C LEU A 207 1.18 8.60 1.82
N ALA A 208 2.10 9.47 2.25
CA ALA A 208 1.77 10.83 2.69
C ALA A 208 1.19 11.68 1.53
N LEU A 209 1.75 11.53 0.33
CA LEU A 209 1.24 12.14 -0.88
C LEU A 209 -0.18 11.62 -1.16
N LEU A 210 -0.38 10.30 -1.16
CA LEU A 210 -1.71 9.73 -1.36
C LEU A 210 -2.71 10.25 -0.33
N GLY A 211 -2.36 10.30 0.95
CA GLY A 211 -3.22 10.84 2.00
C GLY A 211 -3.64 12.30 1.77
N SER A 212 -2.78 13.09 1.12
CA SER A 212 -3.05 14.51 0.83
C SER A 212 -3.95 14.72 -0.38
N PHE A 213 -3.92 13.79 -1.36
CA PHE A 213 -4.61 13.94 -2.64
C PHE A 213 -5.71 12.89 -2.87
N THR A 214 -6.03 12.08 -1.87
CA THR A 214 -7.12 11.10 -1.95
C THR A 214 -8.46 11.82 -1.97
N PRO A 215 -9.30 11.62 -3.00
CA PRO A 215 -10.66 12.14 -3.02
C PRO A 215 -11.50 11.53 -1.91
N GLN A 216 -12.41 12.30 -1.32
CA GLN A 216 -13.28 11.84 -0.22
C GLN A 216 -14.10 10.59 -0.59
N SER A 217 -14.51 10.45 -1.85
CA SER A 217 -15.25 9.28 -2.33
C SER A 217 -14.44 7.98 -2.21
N MET A 218 -13.11 8.04 -2.37
CA MET A 218 -12.22 6.89 -2.20
C MET A 218 -11.77 6.70 -0.75
N ALA A 219 -11.63 7.78 0.01
CA ALA A 219 -11.21 7.74 1.41
C ALA A 219 -12.15 6.88 2.28
N ASN A 220 -13.45 6.83 1.93
CA ASN A 220 -14.44 6.02 2.63
C ASN A 220 -14.56 4.57 2.11
N GLY A 221 -13.83 4.24 1.03
CA GLY A 221 -13.88 2.93 0.37
C GLY A 221 -12.74 2.00 0.78
N ARG A 222 -12.58 0.90 0.01
CA ARG A 222 -11.48 -0.05 0.19
C ARG A 222 -10.10 0.59 0.00
N GLU A 223 -10.02 1.61 -0.84
CA GLU A 223 -8.79 2.33 -1.14
C GLU A 223 -8.31 3.18 0.05
N GLY A 224 -9.24 3.88 0.71
CA GLY A 224 -8.94 4.58 1.96
C GLY A 224 -8.55 3.63 3.09
N PHE A 225 -9.26 2.50 3.21
CA PHE A 225 -8.87 1.43 4.16
C PHE A 225 -7.46 0.91 3.88
N ALA A 226 -7.14 0.62 2.61
CA ALA A 226 -5.82 0.14 2.23
C ALA A 226 -4.75 1.19 2.56
N LEU A 227 -4.94 2.45 2.17
CA LEU A 227 -4.01 3.54 2.48
C LEU A 227 -3.73 3.65 3.99
N ALA A 228 -4.78 3.64 4.81
CA ALA A 228 -4.65 3.70 6.27
C ALA A 228 -3.88 2.49 6.81
N THR A 229 -4.18 1.28 6.32
CA THR A 229 -3.52 0.05 6.77
C THR A 229 -2.06 0.01 6.35
N PHE A 230 -1.71 0.46 5.13
CA PHE A 230 -0.32 0.60 4.68
C PHE A 230 0.45 1.63 5.51
N THR A 231 -0.18 2.75 5.85
CA THR A 231 0.42 3.77 6.71
C THR A 231 0.73 3.17 8.09
N THR A 232 -0.22 2.44 8.66
CA THR A 232 -0.02 1.71 9.92
C THR A 232 1.06 0.63 9.81
N ALA A 233 1.15 -0.08 8.68
CA ALA A 233 2.19 -1.08 8.45
C ALA A 233 3.60 -0.47 8.36
N VAL A 234 3.75 0.70 7.72
CA VAL A 234 5.02 1.44 7.72
C VAL A 234 5.39 1.86 9.14
N HIS A 235 4.43 2.38 9.91
CA HIS A 235 4.69 2.69 11.32
C HIS A 235 5.04 1.44 12.14
N HIS A 236 4.34 0.33 11.94
CA HIS A 236 4.67 -0.95 12.58
C HIS A 236 6.11 -1.36 12.28
N LEU A 237 6.55 -1.26 11.01
CA LEU A 237 7.93 -1.52 10.62
C LEU A 237 8.93 -0.61 11.36
N MET A 238 8.62 0.69 11.48
CA MET A 238 9.47 1.64 12.21
C MET A 238 9.56 1.35 13.72
N HIS A 239 8.61 0.61 14.29
CA HIS A 239 8.59 0.24 15.71
C HIS A 239 9.06 -1.20 15.98
N LEU A 240 9.31 -2.00 14.94
CA LEU A 240 9.93 -3.32 15.07
C LEU A 240 11.36 -3.14 15.61
N ARG A 241 11.60 -3.61 16.83
CA ARG A 241 12.89 -3.63 17.52
C ARG A 241 13.27 -5.05 17.87
#